data_AF-A0A7X6ZFC0-F1
#
_entry.id   AF-A0A7X6ZFC0-F1
#
_cell.length_a   1.000
_cell.length_b   1.000
_cell.length_c   1.000
_cell.angle_alpha   90.00
_cell.angle_beta   90.00
_cell.angle_gamma   90.00
#
_symmetry.space_group_name_H-M   'P 1'
#
loop_
_entity.id
_entity.type
_entity.pdbx_description
1 polymer ?
#
loop_
_entity_poly.entity_id
_entity_poly.type
_entity_poly.pdbx_seq_one_letter_code
_entity_poly.pdbx_strand_id
1 'polypeptide(L)'
;MSKSTIDRLRRHERRRKQRELKEQQKKQGRQYPPTFTLPNRKSDLKTVGEEKTSIQLITEEKLKVYTQLLPGLLKKLARIPDPRNPKKTKHQMTVMMLYGILMFVFQMSSRRQTNQEMTAPQLLENLKAVFPELTDMPHQDTFCRLLEKMDVGQIETLYNDMLRHLIRKKTFKDLLHKKRYLVAVDGTQKYVMDECWDERYLRRKIWDKDGNFKYQYYAYVLEAVLIFSNGMGLPLMSVYLENSAELEAIEKDE
;
A
#
# COMPACT_ATOMS: atom_id res chain seq x y z
N MET A 1 31.02 -9.09 -13.48
CA MET A 1 30.13 -10.24 -13.69
C MET A 1 28.88 -9.76 -14.41
N SER A 2 28.46 -10.42 -15.49
CA SER A 2 27.22 -10.07 -16.20
C SER A 2 25.98 -10.33 -15.33
N LYS A 3 24.90 -9.57 -15.54
CA LYS A 3 23.60 -9.78 -14.87
C LYS A 3 23.11 -11.23 -15.00
N SER A 4 23.38 -11.88 -16.13
CA SER A 4 22.96 -13.25 -16.44
C SER A 4 23.51 -14.33 -15.51
N THR A 5 24.65 -14.11 -14.84
CA THR A 5 25.25 -15.09 -13.92
C THR A 5 24.66 -15.03 -12.51
N ILE A 6 24.03 -13.91 -12.12
CA ILE A 6 23.50 -13.70 -10.76
C ILE A 6 22.11 -14.33 -10.61
N ASP A 7 21.30 -14.36 -11.68
CA ASP A 7 19.94 -14.89 -11.64
C ASP A 7 19.86 -16.42 -11.52
N ARG A 8 20.92 -17.14 -11.91
CA ARG A 8 21.03 -18.60 -11.76
C ARG A 8 21.36 -19.08 -10.32
N LEU A 9 21.62 -18.17 -9.39
CA LEU A 9 22.03 -18.51 -8.02
C LEU A 9 20.83 -18.76 -7.10
N ARG A 10 20.98 -19.68 -6.15
CA ARG A 10 19.94 -19.92 -5.12
C ARG A 10 19.74 -18.65 -4.28
N ARG A 11 18.53 -18.45 -3.75
CA ARG A 11 18.14 -17.21 -3.04
C ARG A 11 19.11 -16.83 -1.91
N HIS A 12 19.65 -17.81 -1.18
CA HIS A 12 20.61 -17.57 -0.10
C HIS A 12 21.97 -17.06 -0.60
N GLU A 13 22.45 -17.58 -1.73
CA GLU A 13 23.73 -17.18 -2.36
C GLU A 13 23.63 -15.76 -2.92
N ARG A 14 22.48 -15.41 -3.54
CA ARG A 14 22.20 -14.03 -3.98
C ARG A 14 22.23 -13.04 -2.83
N ARG A 15 21.61 -13.39 -1.69
CA ARG A 15 21.64 -12.57 -0.47
C ARG A 15 23.07 -12.42 0.09
N ARG A 16 23.87 -13.49 0.07
CA ARG A 16 25.27 -13.44 0.52
C ARG A 16 26.11 -12.51 -0.35
N LYS A 17 26.05 -12.67 -1.68
CA LYS A 17 26.76 -11.79 -2.63
C LYS A 17 26.32 -10.33 -2.54
N GLN A 18 25.03 -10.06 -2.30
CA GLN A 18 24.56 -8.68 -2.04
C GLN A 18 25.15 -8.08 -0.76
N ARG A 19 25.29 -8.88 0.32
CA ARG A 19 25.95 -8.43 1.56
C ARG A 19 27.43 -8.14 1.33
N GLU A 20 28.15 -9.06 0.70
CA GLU A 20 29.57 -8.91 0.33
C GLU A 20 29.78 -7.65 -0.53
N LEU A 21 28.92 -7.41 -1.53
CA LEU A 21 28.96 -6.21 -2.37
C LEU A 21 28.70 -4.93 -1.56
N LYS A 22 27.74 -4.93 -0.63
CA LYS A 22 27.48 -3.79 0.26
C LYS A 22 28.67 -3.48 1.16
N GLU A 23 29.34 -4.51 1.68
CA GLU A 23 30.55 -4.35 2.50
C GLU A 23 31.73 -3.82 1.68
N GLN A 24 31.94 -4.32 0.47
CA GLN A 24 32.96 -3.78 -0.45
C GLN A 24 32.69 -2.32 -0.80
N GLN A 25 31.44 -1.96 -1.09
CA GLN A 25 31.06 -0.57 -1.37
C GLN A 25 31.25 0.34 -0.14
N LYS A 26 30.97 -0.14 1.07
CA LYS A 26 31.31 0.58 2.32
C LYS A 26 32.81 0.81 2.46
N LYS A 27 33.64 -0.21 2.20
CA LYS A 27 35.11 -0.08 2.23
C LYS A 27 35.64 0.92 1.19
N GLN A 28 34.95 1.06 0.05
CA GLN A 28 35.24 2.07 -0.98
C GLN A 28 34.67 3.46 -0.66
N GLY A 29 34.22 3.71 0.58
CA GLY A 29 33.73 5.01 1.03
C GLY A 29 32.33 5.38 0.54
N ARG A 30 31.56 4.45 -0.07
CA ARG A 30 30.15 4.72 -0.36
C ARG A 30 29.36 4.75 0.94
N GLN A 31 28.87 5.93 1.31
CA GLN A 31 27.91 6.10 2.39
C GLN A 31 26.52 5.68 1.90
N TYR A 32 25.97 4.65 2.55
CA TYR A 32 24.55 4.34 2.44
C TYR A 32 23.78 5.24 3.41
N PRO A 33 22.53 5.58 3.09
CA PRO A 33 21.72 6.26 4.07
C PRO A 33 21.58 5.43 5.35
N PRO A 34 21.52 6.08 6.52
CA PRO A 34 21.36 5.38 7.79
C PRO A 34 20.07 4.56 7.74
N THR A 35 20.22 3.23 7.83
CA THR A 35 19.09 2.33 8.03
C THR A 35 18.70 2.38 9.50
N PHE A 36 17.52 2.93 9.80
CA PHE A 36 16.89 2.78 11.11
C PHE A 36 16.40 1.33 11.24
N THR A 37 17.28 0.45 11.71
CA THR A 37 16.88 -0.89 12.10
C THR A 37 16.40 -0.82 13.54
N LEU A 38 15.21 -1.33 13.82
CA LEU A 38 14.77 -1.50 15.21
C LEU A 38 15.82 -2.33 15.95
N PRO A 39 16.25 -1.91 17.15
CA PRO A 39 17.20 -2.67 17.93
C PRO A 39 16.59 -4.03 18.26
N ASN A 40 17.33 -5.11 18.04
CA ASN A 40 16.90 -6.46 18.42
C ASN A 40 17.04 -6.64 19.94
N ARG A 41 16.11 -6.05 20.70
CA ARG A 41 16.05 -6.13 22.16
C ARG A 41 14.62 -6.34 22.65
N LYS A 42 14.48 -6.85 23.87
CA LYS A 42 13.19 -6.94 24.56
C LYS A 42 12.69 -5.54 24.95
N SER A 43 11.39 -5.42 25.22
CA SER A 43 10.81 -4.17 25.72
C SER A 43 11.50 -3.72 27.00
N ASP A 44 11.77 -2.43 27.11
CA ASP A 44 12.32 -1.83 28.33
C ASP A 44 11.22 -1.56 29.37
N LEU A 45 9.94 -1.71 29.00
CA LEU A 45 8.77 -1.53 29.88
C LEU A 45 8.63 -2.73 30.81
N LYS A 46 8.48 -2.48 32.12
CA LYS A 46 8.47 -3.52 33.15
C LYS A 46 7.08 -3.86 33.66
N THR A 47 6.11 -2.95 33.52
CA THR A 47 4.74 -3.13 34.03
C THR A 47 3.67 -2.86 32.98
N VAL A 48 2.50 -3.46 33.16
CA VAL A 48 1.31 -3.19 32.33
C VAL A 48 0.90 -1.71 32.39
N GLY A 49 1.12 -1.04 33.53
CA GLY A 49 0.82 0.39 33.69
C GLY A 49 1.76 1.28 32.87
N GLU A 50 3.06 0.98 32.87
CA GLU A 50 4.05 1.65 32.01
C GLU A 50 3.73 1.45 30.53
N GLU A 51 3.34 0.23 30.14
CA GLU A 51 2.93 -0.08 28.77
C GLU A 51 1.71 0.72 28.34
N LYS A 52 0.64 0.74 29.16
CA LYS A 52 -0.56 1.55 28.88
C LYS A 52 -0.23 3.03 28.74
N THR A 53 0.62 3.57 29.61
CA THR A 53 1.02 4.98 29.56
C THR A 53 1.81 5.29 28.29
N SER A 54 2.75 4.42 27.92
CA SER A 54 3.53 4.56 26.68
C SER A 54 2.64 4.50 25.44
N ILE A 55 1.72 3.54 25.37
CA ILE A 55 0.75 3.42 24.28
C ILE A 55 -0.13 4.67 24.20
N GLN A 56 -0.63 5.16 25.34
CA GLN A 56 -1.46 6.36 25.40
C GLN A 56 -0.72 7.57 24.86
N LEU A 57 0.50 7.85 25.34
CA LEU A 57 1.32 8.98 24.89
C LEU A 57 1.59 8.91 23.37
N ILE A 58 1.99 7.74 22.88
CA ILE A 58 2.24 7.54 21.44
C ILE A 58 0.95 7.76 20.64
N THR A 59 -0.19 7.31 21.15
CA THR A 59 -1.49 7.45 20.50
C THR A 59 -1.92 8.91 20.46
N GLU A 60 -1.78 9.66 21.55
CA GLU A 60 -2.10 11.08 21.63
C GLU A 60 -1.26 11.92 20.66
N GLU A 61 0.05 11.68 20.60
CA GLU A 61 0.93 12.37 19.65
C GLU A 61 0.55 12.08 18.18
N LYS A 62 0.22 10.81 17.87
CA LYS A 62 -0.28 10.45 16.53
C LYS A 62 -1.63 11.10 16.23
N LEU A 63 -2.53 11.14 17.21
CA LEU A 63 -3.84 11.75 17.05
C LEU A 63 -3.76 13.25 16.77
N LYS A 64 -2.81 13.99 17.36
CA LYS A 64 -2.57 15.40 17.01
C LYS A 64 -2.28 15.59 15.52
N VAL A 65 -1.50 14.68 14.93
CA VAL A 65 -1.20 14.72 13.49
C VAL A 65 -2.44 14.36 12.67
N TYR A 66 -3.18 13.33 13.07
CA TYR A 66 -4.37 12.90 12.36
C TYR A 66 -5.50 13.94 12.40
N THR A 67 -5.78 14.55 13.55
CA THR A 67 -6.82 15.60 13.67
C THR A 67 -6.50 16.83 12.82
N GLN A 68 -5.22 17.12 12.57
CA GLN A 68 -4.82 18.23 11.70
C GLN A 68 -4.91 17.89 10.20
N LEU A 69 -4.49 16.69 9.80
CA LEU A 69 -4.33 16.35 8.37
C LEU A 69 -5.54 15.59 7.80
N LEU A 70 -6.14 14.70 8.58
CA LEU A 70 -7.16 13.77 8.10
C LEU A 70 -8.46 14.47 7.70
N PRO A 71 -9.01 15.47 8.43
CA PRO A 71 -10.21 16.17 7.98
C PRO A 71 -10.03 16.86 6.62
N GLY A 72 -8.85 17.46 6.39
CA GLY A 72 -8.53 18.09 5.11
C GLY A 72 -8.44 17.07 3.96
N LEU A 73 -7.86 15.90 4.23
CA LEU A 73 -7.82 14.78 3.27
C LEU A 73 -9.23 14.25 2.97
N LEU A 74 -10.00 13.93 4.00
CA LEU A 74 -11.36 13.39 3.85
C LEU A 74 -12.27 14.37 3.11
N LYS A 75 -12.17 15.67 3.37
CA LYS A 75 -12.93 16.71 2.65
C LYS A 75 -12.58 16.75 1.16
N LYS A 76 -11.33 16.49 0.78
CA LYS A 76 -10.95 16.39 -0.63
C LYS A 76 -11.49 15.11 -1.25
N LEU A 77 -11.35 13.97 -0.58
CA LEU A 77 -11.83 12.67 -1.07
C LEU A 77 -13.36 12.66 -1.22
N ALA A 78 -14.07 13.33 -0.33
CA ALA A 78 -15.53 13.46 -0.39
C ALA A 78 -16.04 14.27 -1.60
N ARG A 79 -15.16 14.95 -2.36
CA ARG A 79 -15.52 15.66 -3.60
C ARG A 79 -15.56 14.76 -4.83
N ILE A 80 -15.02 13.54 -4.73
CA ILE A 80 -15.14 12.55 -5.78
C ILE A 80 -16.64 12.29 -6.02
N PRO A 81 -17.13 12.33 -7.27
CA PRO A 81 -18.54 12.10 -7.56
C PRO A 81 -19.02 10.79 -6.96
N ASP A 82 -20.15 10.84 -6.27
CA ASP A 82 -20.77 9.65 -5.68
C ASP A 82 -21.68 8.97 -6.70
N PRO A 83 -21.32 7.79 -7.24
CA PRO A 83 -22.14 7.08 -8.21
C PRO A 83 -23.37 6.41 -7.58
N ARG A 84 -23.51 6.45 -6.25
CA ARG A 84 -24.63 5.83 -5.53
C ARG A 84 -25.89 6.68 -5.67
N ASN A 85 -27.05 6.02 -5.60
CA ASN A 85 -28.34 6.73 -5.64
C ASN A 85 -28.51 7.58 -4.36
N PRO A 86 -28.63 8.91 -4.46
CA PRO A 86 -28.74 9.79 -3.29
C PRO A 86 -29.92 9.43 -2.36
N LYS A 87 -31.03 8.92 -2.92
CA LYS A 87 -32.22 8.51 -2.14
C LYS A 87 -32.01 7.24 -1.31
N LYS A 88 -30.93 6.49 -1.55
CA LYS A 88 -30.61 5.22 -0.88
C LYS A 88 -29.30 5.30 -0.07
N THR A 89 -28.69 6.48 0.04
CA THR A 89 -27.40 6.64 0.70
C THR A 89 -27.56 6.79 2.21
N LYS A 90 -27.20 5.74 2.97
CA LYS A 90 -27.15 5.78 4.45
C LYS A 90 -25.90 6.49 4.98
N HIS A 91 -24.74 6.31 4.32
CA HIS A 91 -23.45 6.83 4.78
C HIS A 91 -22.84 7.82 3.77
N GLN A 92 -22.42 8.98 4.28
CA GLN A 92 -21.78 10.04 3.50
C GLN A 92 -20.47 9.56 2.85
N MET A 93 -20.08 10.18 1.73
CA MET A 93 -18.82 9.86 1.05
C MET A 93 -17.60 9.97 1.98
N THR A 94 -17.56 10.96 2.86
CA THR A 94 -16.50 11.11 3.88
C THR A 94 -16.31 9.84 4.72
N VAL A 95 -17.41 9.24 5.19
CA VAL A 95 -17.37 8.01 6.00
C VAL A 95 -16.91 6.82 5.15
N MET A 96 -17.35 6.75 3.89
CA MET A 96 -16.90 5.70 2.96
C MET A 96 -15.38 5.77 2.70
N MET A 97 -14.85 6.98 2.53
CA MET A 97 -13.42 7.21 2.30
C MET A 97 -12.59 6.89 3.54
N LEU A 98 -13.06 7.29 4.73
CA LEU A 98 -12.45 6.90 6.00
C LEU A 98 -12.44 5.37 6.16
N TYR A 99 -13.57 4.72 5.87
CA TYR A 99 -13.69 3.26 5.92
C TYR A 99 -12.65 2.56 5.03
N GLY A 100 -12.50 3.02 3.78
CA GLY A 100 -11.49 2.50 2.86
C GLY A 100 -10.06 2.68 3.35
N ILE A 101 -9.72 3.85 3.91
CA ILE A 101 -8.40 4.11 4.49
C ILE A 101 -8.14 3.17 5.67
N LEU A 102 -9.09 3.03 6.59
CA LEU A 102 -8.94 2.17 7.76
C LEU A 102 -8.82 0.69 7.37
N MET A 103 -9.61 0.23 6.39
CA MET A 103 -9.51 -1.13 5.85
C MET A 103 -8.11 -1.44 5.34
N PHE A 104 -7.48 -0.47 4.65
CA PHE A 104 -6.10 -0.58 4.19
C PHE A 104 -5.09 -0.54 5.35
N VAL A 105 -5.22 0.43 6.27
CA VAL A 105 -4.30 0.61 7.41
C VAL A 105 -4.30 -0.61 8.33
N PHE A 106 -5.46 -1.19 8.59
CA PHE A 106 -5.61 -2.39 9.41
C PHE A 106 -5.39 -3.69 8.65
N GLN A 107 -5.06 -3.64 7.35
CA GLN A 107 -4.73 -4.81 6.52
C GLN A 107 -5.83 -5.89 6.55
N MET A 108 -7.09 -5.46 6.46
CA MET A 108 -8.23 -6.36 6.50
C MET A 108 -8.17 -7.36 5.34
N SER A 109 -8.18 -8.66 5.66
CA SER A 109 -7.88 -9.72 4.68
C SER A 109 -9.10 -10.24 3.92
N SER A 110 -10.31 -10.03 4.45
CA SER A 110 -11.55 -10.47 3.81
C SER A 110 -12.72 -9.54 4.13
N ARG A 111 -13.76 -9.56 3.28
CA ARG A 111 -14.98 -8.76 3.50
C ARG A 111 -15.70 -9.13 4.80
N ARG A 112 -15.73 -10.43 5.15
CA ARG A 112 -16.35 -10.93 6.37
C ARG A 112 -15.62 -10.46 7.62
N GLN A 113 -14.29 -10.60 7.63
CA GLN A 113 -13.46 -10.08 8.71
C GLN A 113 -13.62 -8.56 8.83
N THR A 114 -13.62 -7.85 7.71
CA THR A 114 -13.79 -6.39 7.69
C THR A 114 -15.10 -6.00 8.36
N ASN A 115 -16.22 -6.65 8.02
CA ASN A 115 -17.49 -6.40 8.70
C ASN A 115 -17.37 -6.63 10.20
N GLN A 116 -16.87 -7.79 10.63
CA GLN A 116 -16.80 -8.14 12.04
C GLN A 116 -15.92 -7.19 12.86
N GLU A 117 -14.72 -6.88 12.38
CA GLU A 117 -13.74 -6.07 13.11
C GLU A 117 -14.04 -4.57 13.00
N MET A 118 -14.43 -4.08 11.82
CA MET A 118 -14.66 -2.65 11.60
C MET A 118 -15.96 -2.14 12.21
N THR A 119 -16.92 -3.02 12.48
CA THR A 119 -18.16 -2.68 13.20
C THR A 119 -18.12 -3.08 14.67
N ALA A 120 -16.95 -3.46 15.19
CA ALA A 120 -16.81 -3.81 16.60
C ALA A 120 -17.16 -2.59 17.49
N PRO A 121 -17.96 -2.76 18.56
CA PRO A 121 -18.40 -1.64 19.39
C PRO A 121 -17.25 -0.81 19.97
N GLN A 122 -16.20 -1.47 20.47
CA GLN A 122 -15.03 -0.79 21.03
C GLN A 122 -14.29 0.07 19.99
N LEU A 123 -14.15 -0.45 18.76
CA LEU A 123 -13.52 0.31 17.69
C LEU A 123 -14.38 1.53 17.33
N LEU A 124 -15.70 1.35 17.21
CA LEU A 124 -16.62 2.44 16.91
C LEU A 124 -16.60 3.52 17.99
N GLU A 125 -16.55 3.13 19.27
CA GLU A 125 -16.43 4.06 20.40
C GLU A 125 -15.11 4.85 20.34
N ASN A 126 -14.00 4.16 20.11
CA ASN A 126 -12.69 4.81 19.96
C ASN A 126 -12.66 5.77 18.76
N LEU A 127 -13.25 5.38 17.63
CA LEU A 127 -13.33 6.24 16.44
C LEU A 127 -14.22 7.46 16.69
N LYS A 128 -15.33 7.31 17.43
CA LYS A 128 -16.20 8.42 17.84
C LYS A 128 -15.50 9.44 18.73
N ALA A 129 -14.57 9.00 19.57
CA ALA A 129 -13.74 9.92 20.37
C ALA A 129 -12.87 10.84 19.49
N VAL A 130 -12.51 10.39 18.29
CA VAL A 130 -11.66 11.14 17.35
C VAL A 130 -12.49 11.86 16.26
N PHE A 131 -13.60 11.25 15.84
CA PHE A 131 -14.53 11.73 14.84
C PHE A 131 -15.95 11.72 15.43
N PRO A 132 -16.32 12.72 16.24
CA PRO A 132 -17.62 12.76 16.92
C PRO A 132 -18.81 12.70 15.96
N GLU A 133 -18.64 13.14 14.71
CA GLU A 133 -19.65 13.06 13.66
C GLU A 133 -19.91 11.63 13.14
N LEU A 134 -19.05 10.67 13.45
CA LEU A 134 -19.19 9.29 13.02
C LEU A 134 -20.30 8.58 13.81
N THR A 135 -21.45 8.32 13.19
CA THR A 135 -22.56 7.63 13.88
C THR A 135 -22.39 6.11 13.90
N ASP A 136 -22.04 5.52 12.74
CA ASP A 136 -22.00 4.08 12.48
C ASP A 136 -21.10 3.79 11.27
N MET A 137 -20.63 2.55 11.14
CA MET A 137 -19.75 2.10 10.06
C MET A 137 -20.54 1.42 8.92
N PRO A 138 -20.17 1.63 7.65
CA PRO A 138 -20.83 0.97 6.53
C PRO A 138 -20.52 -0.53 6.51
N HIS A 139 -21.47 -1.32 6.02
CA HIS A 139 -21.21 -2.71 5.64
C HIS A 139 -20.24 -2.75 4.46
N GLN A 140 -19.32 -3.72 4.45
CA GLN A 140 -18.26 -3.81 3.44
C GLN A 140 -18.83 -3.82 2.01
N ASP A 141 -19.88 -4.61 1.73
CA ASP A 141 -20.50 -4.64 0.41
C ASP A 141 -20.97 -3.27 -0.09
N THR A 142 -21.32 -2.35 0.81
CA THR A 142 -21.68 -0.98 0.42
C THR A 142 -20.46 -0.23 -0.11
N PHE A 143 -19.30 -0.47 0.48
CA PHE A 143 -18.03 0.10 0.04
C PHE A 143 -17.53 -0.56 -1.25
N CYS A 144 -17.66 -1.88 -1.41
CA CYS A 144 -17.35 -2.54 -2.70
C CYS A 144 -18.18 -1.98 -3.85
N ARG A 145 -19.51 -1.90 -3.69
CA ARG A 145 -20.40 -1.36 -4.74
C ARG A 145 -20.10 0.10 -5.08
N LEU A 146 -19.55 0.86 -4.13
CA LEU A 146 -19.06 2.21 -4.39
C LEU A 146 -17.81 2.16 -5.29
N LEU A 147 -16.79 1.40 -4.90
CA LEU A 147 -15.54 1.28 -5.65
C LEU A 147 -15.74 0.69 -7.05
N GLU A 148 -16.66 -0.25 -7.21
CA GLU A 148 -17.01 -0.87 -8.50
C GLU A 148 -17.53 0.13 -9.53
N LYS A 149 -18.15 1.23 -9.08
CA LYS A 149 -18.81 2.22 -9.96
C LYS A 149 -18.11 3.58 -9.99
N MET A 150 -17.29 3.85 -8.98
CA MET A 150 -16.58 5.10 -8.85
C MET A 150 -15.37 5.10 -9.78
N ASP A 151 -15.05 6.26 -10.35
CA ASP A 151 -13.77 6.45 -11.02
C ASP A 151 -12.64 6.46 -9.98
N VAL A 152 -12.04 5.29 -9.75
CA VAL A 152 -10.95 5.11 -8.79
C VAL A 152 -9.68 5.89 -9.17
N GLY A 153 -9.53 6.29 -10.44
CA GLY A 153 -8.44 7.14 -10.90
C GLY A 153 -8.45 8.53 -10.26
N GLN A 154 -9.61 8.98 -9.75
CA GLN A 154 -9.70 10.25 -9.02
C GLN A 154 -9.01 10.19 -7.65
N ILE A 155 -8.95 9.01 -7.01
CA ILE A 155 -8.18 8.83 -5.77
C ILE A 155 -6.69 9.06 -6.05
N GLU A 156 -6.16 8.44 -7.12
CA GLU A 156 -4.78 8.62 -7.54
C GLU A 156 -4.49 10.08 -7.90
N THR A 157 -5.39 10.72 -8.67
CA THR A 157 -5.26 12.12 -9.06
C THR A 157 -5.17 13.04 -7.83
N LEU A 158 -6.06 12.86 -6.86
CA LEU A 158 -6.09 13.65 -5.63
C LEU A 158 -4.83 13.43 -4.78
N TYR A 159 -4.38 12.18 -4.67
CA TYR A 159 -3.12 11.85 -4.02
C TYR A 159 -1.95 12.57 -4.69
N ASN A 160 -1.87 12.52 -6.02
CA ASN A 160 -0.82 13.16 -6.80
C ASN A 160 -0.83 14.68 -6.64
N ASP A 161 -2.00 15.31 -6.54
CA ASP A 161 -2.12 16.74 -6.24
C ASP A 161 -1.61 17.09 -4.84
N MET A 162 -1.89 16.24 -3.85
CA MET A 162 -1.32 16.41 -2.51
C MET A 162 0.20 16.29 -2.52
N LEU A 163 0.74 15.29 -3.22
CA LEU A 163 2.18 15.10 -3.32
C LEU A 163 2.87 16.26 -4.07
N ARG A 164 2.30 16.71 -5.19
CA ARG A 164 2.76 17.89 -5.93
C ARG A 164 2.79 19.14 -5.03
N HIS A 165 1.78 19.32 -4.19
CA HIS A 165 1.74 20.44 -3.23
C HIS A 165 2.87 20.38 -2.21
N LEU A 166 3.15 19.20 -1.64
CA LEU A 166 4.28 19.00 -0.71
C LEU A 166 5.64 19.22 -1.39
N ILE A 167 5.78 18.77 -2.64
CA ILE A 167 6.97 19.02 -3.47
C ILE A 167 7.16 20.53 -3.69
N ARG A 168 6.12 21.26 -4.09
CA ARG A 168 6.16 22.72 -4.31
C ARG A 168 6.51 23.49 -3.05
N LYS A 169 6.02 23.05 -1.88
CA LYS A 169 6.37 23.61 -0.56
C LYS A 169 7.78 23.26 -0.09
N LYS A 170 8.56 22.51 -0.88
CA LYS A 170 9.92 22.03 -0.54
C LYS A 170 9.93 21.20 0.75
N THR A 171 8.82 20.55 1.10
CA THR A 171 8.68 19.75 2.33
C THR A 171 9.75 18.65 2.42
N PHE A 172 10.18 18.11 1.29
CA PHE A 172 11.15 17.01 1.23
C PHE A 172 12.60 17.45 0.95
N LYS A 173 12.92 18.75 0.98
CA LYS A 173 14.24 19.28 0.56
C LYS A 173 15.43 18.57 1.23
N ASP A 174 15.29 18.26 2.52
CA ASP A 174 16.35 17.63 3.31
C ASP A 174 16.35 16.10 3.20
N LEU A 175 15.31 15.55 2.59
CA LEU A 175 15.13 14.12 2.36
C LEU A 175 15.51 13.70 0.92
N LEU A 176 15.97 14.62 0.07
CA LEU A 176 16.34 14.30 -1.32
C LEU A 176 17.63 13.47 -1.40
N HIS A 177 17.64 12.46 -2.26
CA HIS A 177 18.86 11.69 -2.55
C HIS A 177 19.78 12.51 -3.45
N LYS A 178 20.97 12.90 -2.97
CA LYS A 178 21.93 13.74 -3.72
C LYS A 178 21.28 15.00 -4.32
N LYS A 179 20.38 15.63 -3.56
CA LYS A 179 19.60 16.82 -3.98
C LYS A 179 18.72 16.59 -5.22
N ARG A 180 18.36 15.33 -5.52
CA ARG A 180 17.47 14.93 -6.62
C ARG A 180 16.32 14.08 -6.10
N TYR A 181 15.21 14.13 -6.82
CA TYR A 181 14.13 13.14 -6.67
C TYR A 181 14.60 11.84 -7.30
N LEU A 182 14.58 10.75 -6.52
CA LEU A 182 14.89 9.42 -7.01
C LEU A 182 13.58 8.66 -7.18
N VAL A 183 13.31 8.18 -8.39
CA VAL A 183 12.15 7.33 -8.67
C VAL A 183 12.65 5.92 -8.94
N ALA A 184 12.11 4.95 -8.21
CA ALA A 184 12.24 3.55 -8.54
C ALA A 184 10.98 3.09 -9.26
N VAL A 185 11.17 2.24 -10.27
CA VAL A 185 10.09 1.58 -10.99
C VAL A 185 10.32 0.09 -10.84
N ASP A 186 9.36 -0.61 -10.25
CA ASP A 186 9.44 -2.05 -10.04
C ASP A 186 8.08 -2.71 -10.21
N GLY A 187 8.12 -3.98 -10.58
CA GLY A 187 6.97 -4.82 -10.77
C GLY A 187 6.60 -5.57 -9.50
N THR A 188 5.32 -5.61 -9.16
CA THR A 188 4.83 -6.37 -8.00
C THR A 188 3.58 -7.17 -8.33
N GLN A 189 3.59 -8.45 -7.96
CA GLN A 189 2.41 -9.32 -8.11
C GLN A 189 1.47 -9.05 -6.94
N LYS A 190 0.30 -8.49 -7.21
CA LYS A 190 -0.70 -8.15 -6.18
C LYS A 190 -1.58 -9.34 -5.81
N TYR A 191 -1.97 -10.14 -6.79
CA TYR A 191 -2.92 -11.24 -6.58
C TYR A 191 -2.71 -12.39 -7.56
N VAL A 192 -3.20 -13.58 -7.18
CA VAL A 192 -3.15 -14.82 -7.96
C VAL A 192 -4.52 -15.49 -7.90
N MET A 193 -4.94 -16.07 -9.01
CA MET A 193 -6.22 -16.75 -9.20
C MET A 193 -6.01 -18.09 -9.91
N ASP A 194 -6.82 -19.09 -9.56
CA ASP A 194 -6.87 -20.36 -10.28
C ASP A 194 -7.81 -20.31 -11.49
N GLU A 195 -8.70 -19.32 -11.56
CA GLU A 195 -9.66 -19.13 -12.65
C GLU A 195 -9.49 -17.75 -13.30
N CYS A 196 -9.82 -17.65 -14.59
CA CYS A 196 -9.81 -16.37 -15.32
C CYS A 196 -11.13 -15.64 -15.09
N TRP A 197 -11.09 -14.46 -14.48
CA TRP A 197 -12.28 -13.63 -14.27
C TRP A 197 -12.42 -12.50 -15.29
N ASP A 198 -11.34 -12.20 -16.03
CA ASP A 198 -11.27 -11.15 -17.04
C ASP A 198 -10.12 -11.48 -18.00
N GLU A 199 -10.32 -11.29 -19.30
CA GLU A 199 -9.32 -11.60 -20.33
C GLU A 199 -8.02 -10.79 -20.20
N ARG A 200 -8.07 -9.65 -19.52
CA ARG A 200 -6.91 -8.78 -19.26
C ARG A 200 -5.94 -9.37 -18.26
N TYR A 201 -6.28 -10.43 -17.52
CA TYR A 201 -5.34 -11.02 -16.58
C TYR A 201 -4.19 -11.75 -17.28
N LEU A 202 -2.98 -11.51 -16.77
CA LEU A 202 -1.80 -12.29 -17.15
C LEU A 202 -1.95 -13.73 -16.66
N ARG A 203 -1.40 -14.69 -17.41
CA ARG A 203 -1.39 -16.11 -17.04
C ARG A 203 0.02 -16.70 -17.11
N ARG A 204 0.23 -17.80 -16.39
CA ARG A 204 1.43 -18.63 -16.48
C ARG A 204 1.06 -20.09 -16.38
N LYS A 205 1.80 -20.96 -17.05
CA LYS A 205 1.68 -22.41 -16.88
C LYS A 205 2.34 -22.82 -15.57
N ILE A 206 1.62 -23.56 -14.72
CA ILE A 206 2.16 -24.17 -13.51
C ILE A 206 1.86 -25.67 -13.51
N TRP A 207 2.72 -26.45 -12.88
CA TRP A 207 2.49 -27.88 -12.67
C TRP A 207 1.68 -28.07 -11.40
N ASP A 208 0.64 -28.91 -11.48
CA ASP A 208 -0.05 -29.38 -10.29
C ASP A 208 0.77 -30.47 -9.57
N LYS A 209 0.23 -30.97 -8.46
CA LYS A 209 0.89 -32.02 -7.67
C LYS A 209 0.91 -33.38 -8.38
N ASP A 210 0.05 -33.58 -9.37
CA ASP A 210 -0.17 -34.82 -10.11
C ASP A 210 0.60 -34.82 -11.45
N GLY A 211 1.35 -33.76 -11.75
CA GLY A 211 2.16 -33.64 -12.95
C GLY A 211 1.40 -33.13 -14.18
N ASN A 212 0.16 -32.65 -14.04
CA ASN A 212 -0.56 -31.98 -15.13
C ASN A 212 -0.25 -30.48 -15.14
N PHE A 213 -0.25 -29.89 -16.33
CA PHE A 213 -0.13 -28.43 -16.44
C PHE A 213 -1.51 -27.79 -16.22
N LYS A 214 -1.55 -26.70 -15.46
CA LYS A 214 -2.71 -25.80 -15.38
C LYS A 214 -2.28 -24.35 -15.57
N TYR A 215 -3.21 -23.52 -16.03
CA TYR A 215 -2.99 -22.07 -16.04
C TYR A 215 -3.26 -21.48 -14.67
N GLN A 216 -2.39 -20.59 -14.24
CA GLN A 216 -2.59 -19.73 -13.10
C GLN A 216 -2.61 -18.28 -13.57
N TYR A 217 -3.63 -17.55 -13.17
CA TYR A 217 -3.84 -16.15 -13.52
C TYR A 217 -3.31 -15.26 -12.41
N TYR A 218 -2.85 -14.05 -12.74
CA TYR A 218 -2.33 -13.12 -11.76
C TYR A 218 -2.49 -11.67 -12.19
N ALA A 219 -2.61 -10.80 -11.19
CA ALA A 219 -2.57 -9.36 -11.37
C ALA A 219 -1.18 -8.86 -11.00
N TYR A 220 -0.51 -8.24 -11.97
CA TYR A 220 0.80 -7.64 -11.78
C TYR A 220 0.69 -6.13 -11.96
N VAL A 221 1.36 -5.37 -11.11
CA VAL A 221 1.32 -3.91 -11.13
C VAL A 221 2.74 -3.39 -11.26
N LEU A 222 2.96 -2.51 -12.22
CA LEU A 222 4.17 -1.70 -12.31
C LEU A 222 3.97 -0.45 -11.45
N GLU A 223 4.81 -0.28 -10.43
CA GLU A 223 4.70 0.82 -9.48
C GLU A 223 5.91 1.76 -9.63
N ALA A 224 5.63 3.05 -9.80
CA ALA A 224 6.62 4.10 -9.67
C ALA A 224 6.56 4.66 -8.24
N VAL A 225 7.70 4.64 -7.54
CA VAL A 225 7.81 5.07 -6.15
C VAL A 225 8.93 6.10 -6.02
N LEU A 226 8.61 7.24 -5.42
CA LEU A 226 9.58 8.25 -5.02
C LEU A 226 10.31 7.80 -3.76
N ILE A 227 11.64 7.71 -3.83
CA ILE A 227 12.50 7.25 -2.73
C ILE A 227 13.30 8.42 -2.16
N PHE A 228 13.22 8.57 -0.84
CA PHE A 228 13.97 9.57 -0.09
C PHE A 228 15.23 9.00 0.56
N SER A 229 16.14 9.90 0.95
CA SER A 229 17.42 9.57 1.58
C SER A 229 17.22 8.74 2.84
N ASN A 230 16.19 8.96 3.64
CA ASN A 230 15.91 8.17 4.84
C ASN A 230 15.22 6.81 4.57
N GLY A 231 15.03 6.43 3.30
CA GLY A 231 14.35 5.19 2.92
C GLY A 231 12.82 5.29 2.87
N MET A 232 12.23 6.45 3.15
CA MET A 232 10.80 6.67 2.94
C MET A 232 10.46 6.54 1.45
N GLY A 233 9.41 5.80 1.13
CA GLY A 233 8.86 5.63 -0.21
C GLY A 233 7.47 6.25 -0.29
N LEU A 234 7.21 7.05 -1.33
CA LEU A 234 5.88 7.57 -1.65
C LEU A 234 5.48 7.11 -3.06
N PRO A 235 4.34 6.43 -3.24
CA PRO A 235 3.89 6.03 -4.57
C PRO A 235 3.69 7.26 -5.46
N LEU A 236 3.88 7.12 -6.77
CA LEU A 236 3.64 8.17 -7.76
C LEU A 236 2.54 7.76 -8.74
N MET A 237 2.61 6.50 -9.16
CA MET A 237 1.73 5.95 -10.19
C MET A 237 1.77 4.43 -10.10
N SER A 238 0.64 3.81 -10.38
CA SER A 238 0.52 2.37 -10.53
C SER A 238 -0.16 2.06 -11.86
N VAL A 239 0.41 1.12 -12.62
CA VAL A 239 -0.18 0.65 -13.88
C VAL A 239 -0.33 -0.86 -13.78
N TYR A 240 -1.55 -1.36 -13.98
CA TYR A 240 -1.78 -2.79 -14.11
C TYR A 240 -1.17 -3.27 -15.42
N LEU A 241 -0.40 -4.36 -15.35
CA LEU A 241 0.04 -5.06 -16.54
C LEU A 241 -1.12 -5.95 -16.98
N GLU A 242 -1.66 -5.64 -18.15
CA GLU A 242 -2.76 -6.36 -18.75
C GLU A 242 -2.24 -7.20 -19.91
N ASN A 243 -2.88 -8.35 -20.09
CA ASN A 243 -2.70 -9.16 -21.28
C ASN A 243 -3.32 -8.44 -22.49
N SER A 244 -2.69 -8.57 -23.66
CA SER A 244 -3.23 -8.04 -24.92
C SER A 244 -3.27 -9.13 -25.98
N ALA A 245 -4.11 -8.96 -27.00
CA ALA A 245 -4.20 -9.93 -28.09
C ALA A 245 -2.84 -10.10 -28.81
N GLU A 246 -2.05 -9.03 -28.91
CA GLU A 246 -0.70 -9.10 -29.48
C GLU A 246 0.25 -9.90 -28.59
N LEU A 247 0.20 -9.73 -27.26
CA LEU A 247 1.00 -10.51 -26.32
C LEU A 247 0.63 -11.99 -26.32
N GLU A 248 -0.67 -12.30 -26.45
CA GLU A 248 -1.13 -13.69 -26.59
C GLU A 248 -0.63 -14.36 -27.87
N ALA A 249 -0.53 -13.62 -28.98
CA ALA A 249 -0.03 -14.16 -30.23
C ALA A 249 1.45 -14.54 -30.10
N ILE A 250 2.25 -13.68 -29.45
CA ILE A 250 3.67 -13.93 -29.19
C ILE A 250 3.85 -15.18 -28.31
N GLU A 251 3.00 -15.42 -27.31
CA GLU A 251 3.06 -16.64 -26.49
C GLU A 251 2.64 -17.92 -27.23
N LYS A 252 1.87 -17.82 -28.32
CA LYS A 252 1.38 -18.98 -29.10
C LYS A 252 2.31 -19.39 -30.25
N ASP A 253 3.23 -18.49 -30.63
CA ASP A 253 4.25 -18.74 -31.67
C ASP A 253 5.54 -19.40 -31.10
N GLU A 254 5.58 -19.75 -29.80
CA GLU A 254 6.58 -20.62 -29.14
C GLU A 254 6.02 -22.02 -28.83
#